data_AF-A0A3M9XVK9-F1
#
_entry.id   AF-A0A3M9XVK9-F1
#
_cell.length_a   1.000
_cell.length_b   1.000
_cell.length_c   1.000
_cell.angle_alpha   90.00
_cell.angle_beta   90.00
_cell.angle_gamma   90.00
#
_symmetry.space_group_name_H-M   'P 1'
#
loop_
_entity.id
_entity.type
_entity.pdbx_description
1 polymer ?
#
loop_
_entity_poly.entity_id
_entity_poly.type
_entity_poly.pdbx_seq_one_letter_code
_entity_poly.pdbx_strand_id
1 'polypeptide(L)'
;MANVYADHPFPLIASPAYEGKKLSKAFEPDMFERVAGEMACVHNMIVRGLNSIHLQAPNVPLLEVPAFIQYSLIWYKLVHLHHSCEESDFFPLIETISGETGIMSGNVEQHHAFQEGLATFHLYLKECANDPTQFSGNRIVSLIDSFGRVLVQHLTEEIPTIVGLQSFGAQKMGRMENRFAEDGKKNMV
;
A
#
# COMPACT_ATOMS: atom_id res chain seq x y z
N MET A 1 5.55 25.08 11.98
CA MET A 1 5.07 23.72 11.63
C MET A 1 5.06 23.61 10.13
N ALA A 2 5.32 22.44 9.55
CA ALA A 2 5.23 22.27 8.10
C ALA A 2 3.78 22.50 7.65
N ASN A 3 3.56 23.39 6.67
CA ASN A 3 2.22 23.73 6.16
C ASN A 3 1.68 22.71 5.15
N VAL A 4 2.48 21.70 4.81
CA VAL A 4 2.20 20.70 3.77
C VAL A 4 2.54 19.34 4.38
N TYR A 5 1.53 18.54 4.63
CA TYR A 5 1.69 17.14 5.04
C TYR A 5 1.70 16.25 3.79
N ALA A 6 2.28 15.05 3.89
CA ALA A 6 2.24 14.06 2.81
C ALA A 6 0.87 13.36 2.74
N ASP A 7 -0.21 14.13 2.67
CA ASP A 7 -1.61 13.70 2.64
C ASP A 7 -2.34 14.09 1.34
N HIS A 8 -1.59 14.56 0.35
CA HIS A 8 -2.04 14.91 -1.00
C HIS A 8 -0.87 14.70 -2.00
N PRO A 9 -1.14 14.50 -3.31
CA PRO A 9 -2.45 14.56 -3.96
C PRO A 9 -3.35 13.34 -3.72
N PHE A 10 -2.78 12.23 -3.23
CA PHE A 10 -3.55 11.00 -3.00
C PHE A 10 -4.11 10.96 -1.58
N PRO A 11 -5.43 10.73 -1.41
CA PRO A 11 -6.07 10.74 -0.10
C PRO A 11 -5.63 9.55 0.75
N LEU A 12 -5.58 9.77 2.06
CA LEU A 12 -5.37 8.71 3.04
C LEU A 12 -6.63 7.88 3.23
N ILE A 13 -6.43 6.63 3.65
CA ILE A 13 -7.49 5.64 3.84
C ILE A 13 -7.94 5.66 5.30
N ALA A 14 -9.25 5.71 5.52
CA ALA A 14 -9.83 5.62 6.85
C ALA A 14 -9.75 4.18 7.38
N SER A 15 -9.21 4.01 8.59
CA SER A 15 -9.20 2.71 9.28
C SER A 15 -10.60 2.38 9.83
N PRO A 16 -11.12 1.15 9.66
CA PRO A 16 -12.39 0.74 10.25
C PRO A 16 -12.44 0.97 11.77
N ALA A 17 -11.34 0.65 12.46
CA ALA A 17 -11.24 0.85 13.91
C ALA A 17 -11.31 2.33 14.31
N TYR A 18 -10.75 3.23 13.50
CA TYR A 18 -10.83 4.67 13.73
C TYR A 18 -12.24 5.21 13.49
N GLU A 19 -12.90 4.80 12.40
CA GLU A 19 -14.27 5.20 12.10
C GLU A 19 -15.26 4.70 13.17
N GLY A 20 -15.13 3.44 13.61
CA GLY A 20 -15.96 2.91 14.69
C GLY A 20 -15.82 3.70 15.99
N LYS A 21 -14.60 4.10 16.37
CA LYS A 21 -14.33 4.91 17.57
C LYS A 21 -14.88 6.33 17.49
N LYS A 22 -15.04 6.91 16.29
CA LYS A 22 -15.74 8.20 16.13
C LYS A 22 -17.22 8.09 16.47
N LEU A 23 -17.84 6.95 16.15
CA LEU A 23 -19.25 6.70 16.40
C LEU A 23 -19.53 6.35 17.87
N SER A 24 -18.66 5.54 18.48
CA SER A 24 -18.79 5.16 19.88
C SER A 24 -17.43 4.93 20.54
N LYS A 25 -17.24 5.54 21.72
CA LYS A 25 -16.05 5.27 22.56
C LYS A 25 -15.99 3.83 23.09
N ALA A 26 -17.10 3.12 23.08
CA ALA A 26 -17.20 1.72 23.50
C ALA A 26 -17.07 0.74 22.32
N PHE A 27 -16.78 1.24 21.11
CA PHE A 27 -16.54 0.39 19.95
C PHE A 27 -15.25 -0.41 20.14
N GLU A 28 -15.37 -1.73 20.04
CA GLU A 28 -14.26 -2.67 20.04
C GLU A 28 -14.24 -3.39 18.69
N PRO A 29 -13.18 -3.24 17.88
CA PRO A 29 -13.13 -3.84 16.56
C PRO A 29 -13.08 -5.36 16.65
N ASP A 30 -13.82 -6.06 15.80
CA ASP A 30 -13.69 -7.51 15.65
C ASP A 30 -12.39 -7.91 14.90
N MET A 31 -12.17 -9.20 14.68
CA MET A 31 -10.93 -9.66 14.03
C MET A 31 -10.79 -9.18 12.58
N PHE A 32 -11.89 -8.97 11.87
CA PHE A 32 -11.88 -8.51 10.47
C PHE A 32 -11.56 -7.02 10.42
N GLU A 33 -12.18 -6.23 11.30
CA GLU A 33 -11.91 -4.80 11.43
C GLU A 33 -10.49 -4.52 11.94
N ARG A 34 -9.94 -5.38 12.79
CA ARG A 34 -8.53 -5.29 13.23
C ARG A 34 -7.56 -5.53 12.09
N VAL A 35 -7.71 -6.64 11.35
CA VAL A 35 -6.85 -6.93 10.18
C VAL A 35 -6.98 -5.84 9.11
N ALA A 36 -8.20 -5.43 8.77
CA ALA A 36 -8.43 -4.32 7.84
C ALA A 36 -7.85 -2.99 8.36
N GLY A 37 -7.86 -2.76 9.68
CA GLY A 37 -7.25 -1.60 10.31
C GLY A 37 -5.71 -1.61 10.23
N GLU A 38 -5.07 -2.76 10.41
CA GLU A 38 -3.64 -2.94 10.19
C GLU A 38 -3.26 -2.76 8.72
N MET A 39 -4.05 -3.34 7.81
CA MET A 39 -3.87 -3.15 6.37
C MET A 39 -3.94 -1.68 5.97
N ALA A 40 -4.98 -0.96 6.45
CA ALA A 40 -5.11 0.48 6.24
C ALA A 40 -3.91 1.28 6.79
N CYS A 41 -3.26 0.82 7.87
CA CYS A 41 -2.03 1.45 8.36
C CYS A 41 -0.87 1.26 7.38
N VAL A 42 -0.65 0.05 6.88
CA VAL A 42 0.39 -0.25 5.88
C VAL A 42 0.15 0.55 4.60
N HIS A 43 -1.08 0.57 4.12
CA HIS A 43 -1.48 1.32 2.94
C HIS A 43 -1.25 2.82 3.13
N ASN A 44 -1.56 3.37 4.29
CA ASN A 44 -1.28 4.78 4.56
C ASN A 44 0.22 5.08 4.63
N MET A 45 1.08 4.15 5.03
CA MET A 45 2.54 4.32 4.91
C MET A 45 2.96 4.40 3.43
N ILE A 46 2.40 3.54 2.58
CA ILE A 46 2.62 3.56 1.13
C ILE A 46 2.14 4.89 0.53
N VAL A 47 0.90 5.31 0.81
CA VAL A 47 0.31 6.55 0.27
C VAL A 47 1.10 7.77 0.73
N ARG A 48 1.52 7.83 2.00
CA ARG A 48 2.35 8.94 2.50
C ARG A 48 3.71 8.99 1.81
N GLY A 49 4.34 7.85 1.55
CA GLY A 49 5.56 7.79 0.77
C GLY A 49 5.36 8.22 -0.69
N LEU A 50 4.24 7.84 -1.30
CA LEU A 50 3.91 8.27 -2.67
C LEU A 50 3.73 9.80 -2.74
N ASN A 51 2.93 10.34 -1.80
CA ASN A 51 2.68 11.77 -1.68
C ASN A 51 3.96 12.57 -1.41
N SER A 52 4.83 12.09 -0.50
CA SER A 52 6.09 12.78 -0.22
C SER A 52 7.01 12.78 -1.45
N ILE A 53 7.11 11.67 -2.19
CA ILE A 53 7.90 11.62 -3.42
C ILE A 53 7.31 12.57 -4.47
N HIS A 54 6.00 12.54 -4.67
CA HIS A 54 5.30 13.41 -5.63
C HIS A 54 5.52 14.90 -5.34
N LEU A 55 5.32 15.32 -4.08
CA LEU A 55 5.45 16.71 -3.66
C LEU A 55 6.90 17.22 -3.66
N GLN A 56 7.85 16.36 -3.26
CA GLN A 56 9.24 16.79 -3.10
C GLN A 56 10.04 16.69 -4.39
N ALA A 57 9.74 15.76 -5.30
CA ALA A 57 10.54 15.51 -6.49
C ALA A 57 10.91 16.76 -7.31
N PRO A 58 10.01 17.74 -7.57
CA PRO A 58 10.35 18.97 -8.30
C PRO A 58 11.26 19.94 -7.54
N ASN A 59 11.39 19.76 -6.22
CA ASN A 59 12.03 20.69 -5.29
C ASN A 59 13.36 20.17 -4.73
N VAL A 60 13.79 18.96 -5.10
CA VAL A 60 15.01 18.33 -4.58
C VAL A 60 16.25 19.07 -5.11
N PRO A 61 17.13 19.60 -4.23
CA PRO A 61 18.40 20.18 -4.65
C PRO A 61 19.31 19.13 -5.30
N LEU A 62 20.11 19.52 -6.29
CA LEU A 62 21.01 18.60 -7.02
C LEU A 62 21.89 17.74 -6.10
N LEU A 63 22.37 18.30 -5.00
CA LEU A 63 23.22 17.58 -4.04
C LEU A 63 22.47 16.47 -3.28
N GLU A 64 21.15 16.58 -3.15
CA GLU A 64 20.30 15.63 -2.41
C GLU A 64 19.65 14.58 -3.32
N VAL A 65 19.76 14.73 -4.65
CA VAL A 65 19.18 13.82 -5.64
C VAL A 65 19.55 12.35 -5.39
N PRO A 66 20.83 11.97 -5.12
CA PRO A 66 21.18 10.58 -4.86
C PRO A 66 20.43 9.97 -3.65
N ALA A 67 20.31 10.74 -2.56
CA ALA A 67 19.57 10.30 -1.37
C ALA A 67 18.07 10.18 -1.66
N PHE A 68 17.50 11.12 -2.41
CA PHE A 68 16.10 11.10 -2.81
C PHE A 68 15.75 9.92 -3.75
N ILE A 69 16.63 9.58 -4.69
CA ILE A 69 16.49 8.39 -5.54
C ILE A 69 16.49 7.13 -4.67
N GLN A 70 17.42 7.02 -3.73
CA GLN A 70 17.49 5.86 -2.84
C GLN A 70 16.25 5.73 -1.95
N TYR A 71 15.73 6.84 -1.43
CA TYR A 71 14.45 6.88 -0.72
C TYR A 71 13.29 6.36 -1.58
N SER A 72 13.20 6.83 -2.82
CA SER A 72 12.15 6.43 -3.77
C SER A 72 12.26 4.95 -4.17
N LEU A 73 13.49 4.42 -4.29
CA LEU A 73 13.75 2.99 -4.53
C LEU A 73 13.35 2.11 -3.33
N ILE A 74 13.54 2.59 -2.10
CA ILE A 74 13.08 1.87 -0.90
C ILE A 74 11.55 1.87 -0.83
N TRP A 75 10.91 2.99 -1.15
CA TRP A 75 9.46 3.05 -1.27
C TRP A 75 8.94 2.05 -2.31
N TYR A 76 9.55 1.98 -3.50
CA TYR A 76 9.19 0.96 -4.50
C TYR A 76 9.32 -0.47 -3.93
N LYS A 77 10.42 -0.77 -3.22
CA LYS A 77 10.62 -2.10 -2.61
C LYS A 77 9.52 -2.44 -1.59
N LEU A 78 9.11 -1.47 -0.77
CA LEU A 78 7.99 -1.65 0.17
C LEU A 78 6.71 -2.03 -0.58
N VAL A 79 6.35 -1.27 -1.63
CA VAL A 79 5.15 -1.53 -2.44
C VAL A 79 5.24 -2.90 -3.11
N HIS A 80 6.38 -3.25 -3.67
CA HIS A 80 6.56 -4.54 -4.35
C HIS A 80 6.48 -5.72 -3.38
N LEU A 81 7.16 -5.63 -2.22
CA LEU A 81 7.16 -6.69 -1.21
C LEU A 81 5.76 -6.91 -0.63
N HIS A 82 5.06 -5.82 -0.29
CA HIS A 82 3.68 -5.83 0.22
C HIS A 82 2.75 -6.67 -0.67
N HIS A 83 2.60 -6.28 -1.93
CA HIS A 83 1.70 -6.97 -2.86
C HIS A 83 2.18 -8.37 -3.24
N SER A 84 3.50 -8.60 -3.30
CA SER A 84 4.03 -9.95 -3.57
C SER A 84 3.67 -10.93 -2.46
N CYS A 85 3.74 -10.49 -1.19
CA CYS A 85 3.33 -11.31 -0.05
C CYS A 85 1.83 -11.56 -0.01
N GLU A 86 1.02 -10.59 -0.42
CA GLU A 86 -0.42 -10.78 -0.55
C GLU A 86 -0.75 -11.90 -1.53
N GLU A 87 -0.17 -11.85 -2.73
CA GLU A 87 -0.42 -12.85 -3.77
C GLU A 87 0.21 -14.22 -3.47
N SER A 88 1.36 -14.26 -2.79
CA SER A 88 2.04 -15.53 -2.50
C SER A 88 1.55 -16.24 -1.25
N ASP A 89 1.04 -15.49 -0.26
CA ASP A 89 0.73 -16.02 1.07
C ASP A 89 -0.69 -15.67 1.53
N PHE A 90 -1.05 -14.38 1.60
CA PHE A 90 -2.29 -13.94 2.26
C PHE A 90 -3.55 -14.30 1.47
N PHE A 91 -3.64 -13.94 0.19
CA PHE A 91 -4.81 -14.23 -0.64
C PHE A 91 -5.06 -15.74 -0.81
N PRO A 92 -4.04 -16.59 -1.07
CA PRO A 92 -4.23 -18.03 -1.09
C PRO A 92 -4.71 -18.60 0.25
N LEU A 93 -4.27 -18.05 1.39
CA LEU A 93 -4.79 -18.44 2.69
C LEU A 93 -6.29 -18.13 2.77
N ILE A 94 -6.72 -16.91 2.40
CA ILE A 94 -8.12 -16.51 2.46
C ILE A 94 -8.99 -17.47 1.67
N GLU A 95 -8.61 -17.83 0.45
CA GLU A 95 -9.32 -18.83 -0.36
C GLU A 95 -9.37 -20.19 0.34
N THR A 96 -8.25 -20.64 0.92
CA THR A 96 -8.17 -21.93 1.61
C THR A 96 -9.10 -22.00 2.82
N ILE A 97 -9.15 -20.96 3.66
CA ILE A 97 -9.96 -20.98 4.88
C ILE A 97 -11.43 -20.64 4.62
N SER A 98 -11.73 -19.79 3.63
CA SER A 98 -13.09 -19.51 3.19
C SER A 98 -13.69 -20.66 2.38
N GLY A 99 -12.87 -21.47 1.71
CA GLY A 99 -13.32 -22.51 0.78
C GLY A 99 -13.90 -21.94 -0.53
N GLU A 100 -13.72 -20.64 -0.79
CA GLU A 100 -14.21 -19.96 -2.00
C GLU A 100 -13.01 -19.58 -2.88
N THR A 101 -12.84 -20.31 -3.99
CA THR A 101 -11.79 -20.03 -4.97
C THR A 101 -12.06 -18.72 -5.69
N GLY A 102 -11.03 -17.89 -5.86
CA GLY A 102 -11.10 -16.63 -6.58
C GLY A 102 -11.76 -15.49 -5.80
N ILE A 103 -12.03 -15.64 -4.49
CA ILE A 103 -12.64 -14.57 -3.70
C ILE A 103 -11.76 -13.31 -3.61
N MET A 104 -10.44 -13.45 -3.82
CA MET A 104 -9.49 -12.34 -3.85
C MET A 104 -9.08 -11.91 -5.27
N SER A 105 -9.67 -12.50 -6.32
CA SER A 105 -9.30 -12.23 -7.73
C SER A 105 -9.39 -10.76 -8.11
N GLY A 106 -10.40 -10.04 -7.60
CA GLY A 106 -10.51 -8.59 -7.82
C GLY A 106 -9.30 -7.80 -7.33
N ASN A 107 -8.73 -8.14 -6.16
CA ASN A 107 -7.53 -7.49 -5.65
C ASN A 107 -6.30 -7.81 -6.51
N VAL A 108 -6.17 -9.07 -6.96
CA VAL A 108 -5.09 -9.49 -7.87
C VAL A 108 -5.16 -8.75 -9.22
N GLU A 109 -6.36 -8.64 -9.80
CA GLU A 109 -6.55 -7.87 -11.04
C GLU A 109 -6.18 -6.40 -10.87
N GLN A 110 -6.46 -5.83 -9.70
CA GLN A 110 -6.08 -4.46 -9.37
C GLN A 110 -4.57 -4.30 -9.19
N HIS A 111 -3.85 -5.27 -8.61
CA HIS A 111 -2.38 -5.28 -8.59
C HIS A 111 -1.82 -5.21 -10.01
N HIS A 112 -2.35 -6.06 -10.89
CA HIS A 112 -1.93 -6.11 -12.28
C HIS A 112 -2.20 -4.80 -13.04
N ALA A 113 -3.20 -4.02 -12.64
CA ALA A 113 -3.57 -2.78 -13.30
C ALA A 113 -2.56 -1.64 -13.09
N PHE A 114 -1.85 -1.59 -11.94
CA PHE A 114 -0.83 -0.56 -11.69
C PHE A 114 0.61 -1.04 -11.90
N GLN A 115 0.85 -2.35 -11.98
CA GLN A 115 2.20 -2.93 -11.96
C GLN A 115 3.12 -2.39 -13.07
N GLU A 116 2.60 -2.16 -14.28
CA GLU A 116 3.41 -1.71 -15.42
C GLU A 116 3.92 -0.28 -15.22
N GLY A 117 3.06 0.62 -14.73
CA GLY A 117 3.44 1.98 -14.41
C GLY A 117 4.43 2.04 -13.25
N LEU A 118 4.22 1.20 -12.22
CA LEU A 118 5.15 1.07 -11.09
C LEU A 118 6.53 0.53 -11.54
N ALA A 119 6.56 -0.44 -12.45
CA ALA A 119 7.81 -0.97 -13.01
C ALA A 119 8.55 0.09 -13.85
N THR A 120 7.83 0.88 -14.65
CA THR A 120 8.40 1.98 -15.42
C THR A 120 9.02 3.04 -14.51
N PHE A 121 8.34 3.38 -13.41
CA PHE A 121 8.87 4.28 -12.38
C PHE A 121 10.17 3.74 -11.76
N HIS A 122 10.22 2.46 -11.41
CA HIS A 122 11.41 1.82 -10.87
C HIS A 122 12.59 1.82 -11.85
N LEU A 123 12.36 1.51 -13.13
CA LEU A 123 13.39 1.52 -14.16
C LEU A 123 14.03 2.91 -14.29
N TYR A 124 13.20 3.96 -14.33
CA TYR A 124 13.70 5.34 -14.39
C TYR A 124 14.53 5.73 -13.15
N LEU A 125 14.11 5.32 -11.94
CA LEU A 125 14.91 5.53 -10.72
C LEU A 125 16.26 4.80 -10.78
N LYS A 126 16.29 3.58 -11.36
CA LYS A 126 17.52 2.81 -11.55
C LYS A 126 18.47 3.48 -12.54
N GLU A 127 17.93 4.05 -13.62
CA GLU A 127 18.71 4.84 -14.58
C GLU A 127 19.30 6.08 -13.91
N CYS A 128 18.49 6.84 -13.17
CA CYS A 128 18.96 8.02 -12.43
C CYS A 128 19.97 7.65 -11.32
N ALA A 129 19.87 6.48 -10.71
CA ALA A 129 20.85 6.01 -9.74
C ALA A 129 22.23 5.76 -10.37
N ASN A 130 22.25 5.36 -11.64
CA ASN A 130 23.48 5.16 -12.40
C ASN A 130 24.05 6.49 -12.95
N ASP A 131 23.17 7.39 -13.37
CA ASP A 131 23.51 8.74 -13.84
C ASP A 131 22.54 9.78 -13.24
N PRO A 132 22.89 10.41 -12.10
CA PRO A 132 22.05 11.40 -11.45
C PRO A 132 21.75 12.64 -12.30
N THR A 133 22.49 12.89 -13.40
CA THR A 133 22.22 14.03 -14.29
C THR A 133 20.95 13.84 -15.12
N GLN A 134 20.46 12.60 -15.24
CA GLN A 134 19.18 12.29 -15.88
C GLN A 134 17.96 12.61 -15.00
N PHE A 135 18.17 12.91 -13.70
CA PHE A 135 17.08 13.14 -12.78
C PHE A 135 16.28 14.39 -13.14
N SER A 136 15.00 14.17 -13.41
CA SER A 136 13.96 15.17 -13.55
C SER A 136 12.83 14.89 -12.56
N GLY A 137 12.61 15.84 -11.64
CA GLY A 137 11.50 15.79 -10.69
C GLY A 137 10.13 15.79 -11.37
N ASN A 138 9.98 16.54 -12.46
CA ASN A 138 8.75 16.55 -13.25
C ASN A 138 8.47 15.18 -13.89
N ARG A 139 9.53 14.46 -14.31
CA ARG A 139 9.38 13.10 -14.83
C ARG A 139 8.94 12.12 -13.74
N ILE A 140 9.44 12.24 -12.51
CA ILE A 140 8.94 11.48 -11.35
C ILE A 140 7.45 11.71 -11.16
N VAL A 141 7.00 12.96 -11.15
CA VAL A 141 5.59 13.34 -11.01
C VAL A 141 4.74 12.69 -12.12
N SER A 142 5.13 12.85 -13.39
CA SER A 142 4.38 12.26 -14.51
C SER A 142 4.32 10.72 -14.47
N LEU A 143 5.39 10.07 -14.00
CA LEU A 143 5.39 8.62 -13.81
C LEU A 143 4.43 8.21 -12.69
N ILE A 144 4.45 8.90 -11.55
CA ILE A 144 3.48 8.67 -10.46
C ILE A 144 2.05 8.90 -10.94
N ASP A 145 1.77 9.97 -11.68
CA ASP A 145 0.43 10.27 -12.17
C ASP A 145 -0.13 9.15 -13.09
N SER A 146 0.74 8.35 -13.72
CA SER A 146 0.34 7.25 -14.60
C SER A 146 -0.22 6.02 -13.87
N PHE A 147 0.17 5.78 -12.61
CA PHE A 147 -0.24 4.59 -11.85
C PHE A 147 -0.83 4.91 -10.47
N GLY A 148 -0.49 6.05 -9.88
CA GLY A 148 -0.76 6.38 -8.48
C GLY A 148 -2.24 6.37 -8.13
N ARG A 149 -3.11 6.82 -9.05
CA ARG A 149 -4.56 6.74 -8.85
C ARG A 149 -5.07 5.30 -8.78
N VAL A 150 -4.57 4.43 -9.65
CA VAL A 150 -4.96 3.01 -9.71
C VAL A 150 -4.44 2.26 -8.48
N LEU A 151 -3.19 2.52 -8.08
CA LEU A 151 -2.62 2.00 -6.84
C LEU A 151 -3.46 2.43 -5.63
N VAL A 152 -3.77 3.73 -5.47
CA VAL A 152 -4.51 4.22 -4.30
C VAL A 152 -5.96 3.71 -4.29
N GLN A 153 -6.57 3.52 -5.47
CA GLN A 153 -7.87 2.88 -5.59
C GLN A 153 -7.83 1.46 -5.02
N HIS A 154 -6.87 0.63 -5.48
CA HIS A 154 -6.67 -0.72 -4.97
C HIS A 154 -6.51 -0.74 -3.44
N LEU A 155 -5.56 0.05 -2.92
CA LEU A 155 -5.29 0.14 -1.48
C LEU A 155 -6.54 0.53 -0.67
N THR A 156 -7.45 1.30 -1.27
CA THR A 156 -8.70 1.73 -0.62
C THR A 156 -9.78 0.64 -0.68
N GLU A 157 -9.93 -0.03 -1.82
CA GLU A 157 -10.98 -1.03 -2.08
C GLU A 157 -10.70 -2.39 -1.43
N GLU A 158 -9.45 -2.69 -1.12
CA GLU A 158 -9.11 -3.91 -0.38
C GLU A 158 -9.64 -3.88 1.06
N ILE A 159 -9.66 -2.72 1.72
CA ILE A 159 -10.11 -2.58 3.11
C ILE A 159 -11.55 -3.12 3.32
N PRO A 160 -12.58 -2.67 2.56
CA PRO A 160 -13.91 -3.25 2.68
C PRO A 160 -13.97 -4.71 2.22
N THR A 161 -13.06 -5.16 1.34
CA THR A 161 -12.98 -6.57 0.95
C THR A 161 -12.58 -7.45 2.13
N ILE A 162 -11.55 -7.05 2.90
CA ILE A 162 -11.12 -7.74 4.12
C ILE A 162 -12.23 -7.74 5.18
N VAL A 163 -12.92 -6.61 5.40
CA VAL A 163 -14.07 -6.54 6.32
C VAL A 163 -15.20 -7.47 5.86
N GLY A 164 -15.45 -7.57 4.56
CA GLY A 164 -16.49 -8.42 3.96
C GLY A 164 -16.32 -9.93 4.24
N LEU A 165 -15.10 -10.37 4.58
CA LEU A 165 -14.81 -11.74 4.98
C LEU A 165 -15.54 -12.16 6.27
N GLN A 166 -16.10 -11.21 7.03
CA GLN A 166 -16.99 -11.48 8.17
C GLN A 166 -18.17 -12.41 7.80
N SER A 167 -18.59 -12.40 6.54
CA SER A 167 -19.67 -13.25 6.02
C SER A 167 -19.39 -14.76 6.18
N PHE A 168 -18.12 -15.17 6.28
CA PHE A 168 -17.73 -16.56 6.54
C PHE A 168 -17.74 -16.94 8.03
N GLY A 169 -17.85 -15.95 8.92
CA GLY A 169 -17.86 -16.12 10.37
C GLY A 169 -16.47 -16.30 11.00
N ALA A 170 -16.32 -15.79 12.22
CA ALA A 170 -15.05 -15.76 12.95
C ALA A 170 -14.46 -17.16 13.23
N GLN A 171 -15.29 -18.20 13.38
CA GLN A 171 -14.79 -19.56 13.59
C GLN A 171 -14.01 -20.07 12.38
N LYS A 172 -14.56 -19.87 11.18
CA LYS A 172 -13.96 -20.34 9.92
C LYS A 172 -12.72 -19.52 9.57
N MET A 173 -12.79 -18.21 9.79
CA MET A 173 -11.71 -17.28 9.49
C MET A 173 -10.69 -17.14 10.62
N GLY A 174 -10.84 -17.85 11.74
CA GLY A 174 -10.10 -17.59 12.99
C GLY A 174 -8.57 -17.69 12.94
N ARG A 175 -8.00 -18.17 11.83
CA ARG A 175 -6.54 -18.19 11.59
C ARG A 175 -6.01 -16.94 10.86
N MET A 176 -6.90 -16.14 10.25
CA MET A 176 -6.55 -15.01 9.39
C MET A 176 -5.70 -13.97 10.13
N GLU A 177 -6.14 -13.51 11.31
CA GLU A 177 -5.47 -12.46 12.06
C GLU A 177 -4.06 -12.86 12.53
N ASN A 178 -3.92 -14.07 13.08
CA ASN A 178 -2.61 -14.58 13.49
C ASN A 178 -1.67 -14.76 12.29
N ARG A 179 -2.18 -15.24 11.15
CA ARG A 179 -1.35 -15.40 9.96
C ARG A 179 -0.89 -14.04 9.43
N PHE A 180 -1.79 -13.06 9.35
CA PHE A 180 -1.46 -11.71 8.91
C PHE A 180 -0.32 -11.12 9.75
N ALA A 181 -0.39 -11.30 11.08
CA ALA A 181 0.67 -10.87 11.99
C ALA A 181 2.00 -11.64 11.82
N GLU A 182 1.96 -12.94 11.47
CA GLU A 182 3.16 -13.74 11.17
C GLU A 182 3.85 -13.29 9.88
N ASP A 183 3.06 -13.05 8.83
CA ASP A 183 3.57 -12.60 7.53
C ASP A 183 4.21 -11.21 7.65
N GLY A 184 3.61 -10.31 8.45
CA GLY A 184 4.25 -9.04 8.81
C GLY A 184 5.62 -9.23 9.45
N LYS A 185 5.77 -10.12 10.44
CA LYS A 185 7.05 -10.38 11.12
C LYS A 185 8.11 -10.98 10.19
N LYS A 186 7.72 -11.90 9.30
CA LYS A 186 8.63 -12.58 8.37
C LYS A 186 9.31 -11.60 7.41
N ASN A 187 8.60 -10.54 7.02
CA ASN A 187 9.04 -9.61 5.98
C ASN A 187 9.66 -8.31 6.53
N MET A 188 9.74 -8.15 7.85
CA MET A 188 10.36 -7.00 8.53
C MET A 188 11.88 -7.17 8.81
N VAL A 189 12.53 -8.20 8.23
CA VAL A 189 13.93 -8.57 8.49
C VAL A 189 14.84 -8.30 7.30
#